data_AF-A0A9W9U7H4-F1
#
_entry.id   AF-A0A9W9U7H4-F1
#
_cell.length_a   1.000
_cell.length_b   1.000
_cell.length_c   1.000
_cell.angle_alpha   90.00
_cell.angle_beta   90.00
_cell.angle_gamma   90.00
#
_symmetry.space_group_name_H-M   'P 1'
#
loop_
_entity.id
_entity.type
_entity.pdbx_description
1 polymer ?
#
loop_
_entity_poly.entity_id
_entity_poly.type
_entity_poly.pdbx_seq_one_letter_code
_entity_poly.pdbx_strand_id
1 'polypeptide(L)'
;MIPPCDPSILENNPQFNRLYENLTTNLLNPDGSTRAHSADPTREAVAEDLKQCQIRSTKKRIKERTLKQLASAADSSLPNECHDNLAIITLYLETPRSAIDPESPQNTEEPTKDNAASLLAPDIEIFYSHIPSLILPFSNILSTAIHELRSLSTTNAEESPDTEPLQEKPQNISAHYRSTSNHYARARARDRRVRTSMAPVPPLASQLSDRVQTLRRVQIADLPAARRKMAATAAELLAVQTQVLERVVVLLERVKYGVFARATKAKAEHLATVAQGVEGKLEVTKLEIAATLYTPETLAALSRYQQHIRESKNRLEERRELAMEELSRYGDVQASETTGLDRSGPGGTMSEIARRYGSLAKEVETVRMEIARLGE
;
A
#
# COMPACT_ATOMS: atom_id res chain seq x y z
N MET A 1 -1.37 13.01 -56.80
CA MET A 1 -1.01 11.95 -57.76
C MET A 1 -2.01 11.99 -58.90
N ILE A 2 -1.54 12.20 -60.13
CA ILE A 2 -2.40 12.10 -61.32
C ILE A 2 -2.65 10.59 -61.54
N PRO A 3 -3.91 10.13 -61.56
CA PRO A 3 -4.19 8.71 -61.76
C PRO A 3 -3.69 8.28 -63.14
N PRO A 4 -3.02 7.11 -63.26
CA PRO A 4 -2.56 6.62 -64.55
C PRO A 4 -3.77 6.40 -65.47
N CYS A 5 -3.76 7.03 -66.65
CA CYS A 5 -4.80 6.83 -67.66
C CYS A 5 -4.57 5.51 -68.41
N ASP A 6 -5.68 4.85 -68.75
CA ASP A 6 -5.68 3.59 -69.50
C ASP A 6 -5.16 3.84 -70.94
N PRO A 7 -4.16 3.08 -71.42
CA PRO A 7 -3.56 3.29 -72.75
C PRO A 7 -4.59 3.17 -73.88
N SER A 8 -5.64 2.38 -73.69
CA SER A 8 -6.73 2.24 -74.66
C SER A 8 -7.51 3.54 -74.91
N ILE A 9 -7.59 4.44 -73.92
CA ILE A 9 -8.28 5.73 -74.03
C ILE A 9 -7.39 6.77 -74.73
N LEU A 10 -6.08 6.67 -74.54
CA LEU A 10 -5.09 7.53 -75.19
C LEU A 10 -4.96 7.21 -76.69
N GLU A 11 -5.09 5.93 -77.07
CA GLU A 11 -5.10 5.50 -78.47
C GLU A 11 -6.39 5.88 -79.22
N ASN A 12 -7.55 5.77 -78.55
CA ASN A 12 -8.85 6.09 -79.15
C ASN A 12 -9.13 7.59 -79.30
N ASN A 13 -8.41 8.46 -78.58
CA ASN A 13 -8.58 9.92 -78.65
C ASN A 13 -7.23 10.65 -78.74
N PRO A 14 -6.71 10.91 -79.96
CA PRO A 14 -5.39 11.52 -80.14
C PRO A 14 -5.32 12.98 -79.68
N GLN A 15 -6.45 13.70 -79.61
CA GLN A 15 -6.49 15.07 -79.07
C GLN A 15 -6.33 15.06 -77.55
N PHE A 16 -6.97 14.11 -76.88
CA PHE A 16 -6.81 13.91 -75.44
C PHE A 16 -5.40 13.44 -75.08
N ASN A 17 -4.79 12.56 -75.88
CA ASN A 17 -3.41 12.12 -75.64
C ASN A 17 -2.42 13.30 -75.65
N ARG A 18 -2.50 14.20 -76.65
CA ARG A 18 -1.66 15.40 -76.69
C ARG A 18 -1.87 16.33 -75.50
N LEU A 19 -3.10 16.47 -75.03
CA LEU A 19 -3.41 17.29 -73.86
C LEU A 19 -2.88 16.65 -72.57
N TYR A 20 -3.04 15.34 -72.42
CA TYR A 20 -2.53 14.57 -71.28
C TYR A 20 -0.99 14.60 -71.24
N GLU A 21 -0.33 14.39 -72.37
CA GLU A 21 1.13 14.53 -72.51
C GLU A 21 1.58 15.95 -72.16
N ASN A 22 0.94 16.99 -72.69
CA ASN A 22 1.30 18.38 -72.36
C ASN A 22 1.08 18.72 -70.89
N LEU A 23 -0.01 18.26 -70.28
CA LEU A 23 -0.29 18.49 -68.86
C LEU A 23 0.71 17.75 -67.96
N THR A 24 1.08 16.52 -68.29
CA THR A 24 2.00 15.69 -67.47
C THR A 24 3.47 16.06 -67.65
N THR A 25 3.87 16.51 -68.86
CA THR A 25 5.25 16.86 -69.16
C THR A 25 5.58 18.33 -68.85
N ASN A 26 4.74 19.27 -69.29
CA ASN A 26 5.05 20.70 -69.21
C ASN A 26 4.40 21.41 -68.02
N LEU A 27 3.15 21.06 -67.68
CA LEU A 27 2.37 21.86 -66.73
C LEU A 27 2.38 21.33 -65.30
N LEU A 28 2.39 20.02 -65.08
CA LEU A 28 2.20 19.37 -63.78
C LEU A 28 3.40 18.48 -63.39
N ASN A 29 3.63 18.38 -62.09
CA ASN A 29 4.50 17.41 -61.45
C ASN A 29 3.74 16.08 -61.24
N PRO A 30 4.43 14.95 -61.00
CA PRO A 30 3.79 13.65 -60.75
C PRO A 30 2.77 13.67 -59.59
N ASP A 31 2.95 14.60 -58.65
CA ASP A 31 2.04 14.79 -57.52
C ASP A 31 0.77 15.58 -57.87
N GLY A 32 0.68 16.15 -59.07
CA GLY A 32 -0.45 16.97 -59.55
C GLY A 32 -0.30 18.48 -59.24
N SER A 33 0.85 18.91 -58.74
CA SER A 33 1.16 20.33 -58.54
C SER A 33 1.67 20.97 -59.84
N THR A 34 1.36 22.23 -60.08
CA THR A 34 1.80 22.96 -61.29
C THR A 34 3.29 23.34 -61.25
N ARG A 35 4.04 23.06 -62.32
CA ARG A 35 5.47 23.41 -62.48
C ARG A 35 5.74 24.91 -62.55
N ALA A 36 4.80 25.70 -63.08
CA ALA A 36 4.95 27.15 -63.14
C ALA A 36 5.18 27.79 -61.76
N HIS A 37 4.55 27.23 -60.73
CA HIS A 37 4.61 27.76 -59.38
C HIS A 37 5.71 27.15 -58.50
N SER A 38 6.46 26.16 -59.00
CA SER A 38 7.63 25.63 -58.28
C SER A 38 8.89 26.46 -58.50
N ALA A 39 8.88 27.40 -59.45
CA ALA A 39 9.97 28.33 -59.72
C ALA A 39 9.82 29.68 -59.01
N ASP A 40 8.68 29.93 -58.35
CA ASP A 40 8.43 31.16 -57.60
C ASP A 40 9.12 31.12 -56.23
N PRO A 41 10.14 31.97 -55.97
CA PRO A 41 10.92 31.91 -54.72
C PRO A 41 10.06 32.25 -53.49
N THR A 42 9.00 33.04 -53.66
CA THR A 42 8.05 33.37 -52.59
C THR A 42 7.25 32.16 -52.12
N ARG A 43 6.92 31.23 -53.02
CA ARG A 43 6.17 30.01 -52.70
C ARG A 43 7.07 28.91 -52.17
N GLU A 44 8.32 28.85 -52.63
CA GLU A 44 9.35 27.98 -52.04
C GLU A 44 9.57 28.33 -50.57
N ALA A 45 9.70 29.63 -50.24
CA ALA A 45 9.78 30.10 -48.85
C ALA A 45 8.56 29.66 -48.02
N VAL A 46 7.34 29.82 -48.55
CA VAL A 46 6.11 29.36 -47.86
C VAL A 46 6.09 27.83 -47.69
N ALA A 47 6.60 27.07 -48.65
CA ALA A 47 6.69 25.61 -48.55
C ALA A 47 7.72 25.16 -47.51
N GLU A 48 8.84 25.86 -47.38
CA GLU A 48 9.82 25.66 -46.32
C GLU A 48 9.23 26.01 -44.94
N ASP A 49 8.52 27.14 -44.83
CA ASP A 49 7.82 27.53 -43.60
C ASP A 49 6.76 26.50 -43.19
N LEU A 50 6.00 25.99 -44.17
CA LEU A 50 5.03 24.93 -43.96
C LEU A 50 5.71 23.65 -43.49
N LYS A 51 6.80 23.22 -44.15
CA LYS A 51 7.60 22.06 -43.71
C LYS A 51 8.11 22.26 -42.29
N GLN A 52 8.58 23.46 -41.95
CA GLN A 52 9.05 23.78 -40.61
C GLN A 52 7.92 23.71 -39.58
N CYS A 53 6.73 24.25 -39.90
CA CYS A 53 5.53 24.14 -39.08
C CYS A 53 5.11 22.67 -38.89
N GLN A 54 5.11 21.87 -39.95
CA GLN A 54 4.82 20.45 -39.89
C GLN A 54 5.83 19.73 -38.99
N ILE A 55 7.13 19.95 -39.17
CA ILE A 55 8.19 19.37 -38.33
C ILE A 55 7.99 19.77 -36.87
N ARG A 56 7.65 21.03 -36.58
CA ARG A 56 7.36 21.48 -35.22
C ARG A 56 6.15 20.74 -34.64
N SER A 57 5.07 20.61 -35.42
CA SER A 57 3.85 19.92 -35.00
C SER A 57 4.08 18.42 -34.76
N THR A 58 4.83 17.74 -35.62
CA THR A 58 5.13 16.31 -35.48
C THR A 58 6.07 16.07 -34.31
N LYS A 59 7.11 16.91 -34.12
CA LYS A 59 7.97 16.88 -32.93
C LYS A 59 7.15 17.01 -31.64
N LYS A 60 6.20 17.95 -31.60
CA LYS A 60 5.31 18.11 -30.44
C LYS A 60 4.48 16.85 -30.19
N ARG A 61 3.84 16.31 -31.22
CA ARG A 61 3.02 15.09 -31.11
C ARG A 61 3.81 13.86 -30.69
N ILE A 62 5.05 13.71 -31.17
CA ILE A 62 5.95 12.62 -30.78
C ILE A 62 6.26 12.74 -29.28
N LYS A 63 6.63 13.93 -28.81
CA LYS A 63 6.90 14.18 -27.39
C LYS A 63 5.68 13.90 -26.51
N GLU A 64 4.50 14.37 -26.91
CA GLU A 64 3.26 14.11 -26.18
C GLU A 64 2.96 12.61 -26.12
N ARG A 65 3.10 11.89 -27.24
CA ARG A 65 2.85 10.44 -27.29
C ARG A 65 3.82 9.66 -26.39
N THR A 66 5.10 9.99 -26.43
CA THR A 66 6.10 9.30 -25.60
C THR A 66 5.91 9.60 -24.11
N LEU A 67 5.52 10.83 -23.75
CA LEU A 67 5.15 11.17 -22.37
C LEU A 67 3.96 10.34 -21.87
N LYS A 68 2.92 10.17 -22.70
CA LYS A 68 1.75 9.33 -22.35
C LYS A 68 2.13 7.87 -22.16
N GLN A 69 2.97 7.35 -23.05
CA GLN A 69 3.46 5.98 -22.95
C GLN A 69 4.26 5.77 -21.66
N LEU A 70 5.06 6.75 -21.26
CA LEU A 70 5.80 6.72 -20.00
C LEU A 70 4.88 6.82 -18.78
N ALA A 71 3.86 7.68 -18.82
CA ALA A 71 2.87 7.79 -17.74
C ALA A 71 2.06 6.49 -17.55
N SER A 72 1.82 5.74 -18.64
CA SER A 72 1.05 4.49 -18.63
C SER A 72 1.90 3.23 -18.42
N ALA A 73 3.23 3.32 -18.51
CA ALA A 73 4.13 2.18 -18.39
C ALA A 73 4.36 1.85 -16.91
N ALA A 74 3.78 0.75 -16.43
CA ALA A 74 3.92 0.27 -15.06
C ALA A 74 5.35 -0.19 -14.69
N ASP A 75 6.21 -0.45 -15.68
CA ASP A 75 7.53 -1.06 -15.53
C ASP A 75 8.69 -0.07 -15.61
N SER A 76 8.40 1.24 -15.70
CA SER A 76 9.48 2.22 -15.76
C SER A 76 10.10 2.37 -14.37
N SER A 77 11.43 2.34 -14.27
CA SER A 77 12.19 2.44 -13.01
C SER A 77 12.11 3.82 -12.35
N LEU A 78 10.98 4.51 -12.51
CA LEU A 78 10.71 5.86 -12.05
C LEU A 78 9.98 5.80 -10.70
N PRO A 79 10.31 6.72 -9.76
CA PRO A 79 9.56 6.88 -8.53
C PRO A 79 8.08 7.16 -8.80
N ASN A 80 7.18 6.64 -7.96
CA ASN A 80 5.73 6.83 -8.10
C ASN A 80 5.32 8.31 -8.16
N GLU A 81 6.03 9.18 -7.43
CA GLU A 81 5.82 10.63 -7.46
C GLU A 81 6.09 11.25 -8.84
N CYS A 82 7.02 10.70 -9.62
CA CYS A 82 7.24 11.11 -11.00
C CYS A 82 6.09 10.66 -11.91
N HIS A 83 5.53 9.47 -11.67
CA HIS A 83 4.40 8.94 -12.44
C HIS A 83 3.13 9.79 -12.25
N ASP A 84 2.83 10.20 -11.02
CA ASP A 84 1.66 11.01 -10.71
C ASP A 84 1.76 12.40 -11.39
N ASN A 85 2.92 13.06 -11.28
CA ASN A 85 3.17 14.34 -11.95
C ASN A 85 3.11 14.23 -13.48
N LEU A 86 3.64 13.14 -14.05
CA LEU A 86 3.53 12.86 -15.48
C LEU A 86 2.07 12.64 -15.91
N ALA A 87 1.28 11.94 -15.11
CA ALA A 87 -0.14 11.70 -15.39
C ALA A 87 -0.93 13.02 -15.40
N ILE A 88 -0.69 13.90 -14.42
CA ILE A 88 -1.33 15.22 -14.34
C ILE A 88 -0.97 16.08 -15.57
N ILE A 89 0.32 16.15 -15.92
CA ILE A 89 0.79 16.95 -17.06
C ILE A 89 0.31 16.38 -18.39
N THR A 90 0.31 15.05 -18.55
CA THR A 90 -0.19 14.42 -19.78
C THR A 90 -1.69 14.64 -19.95
N LEU A 91 -2.48 14.58 -18.86
CA LEU A 91 -3.91 14.90 -18.87
C LEU A 91 -4.16 16.36 -19.26
N TYR A 92 -3.37 17.29 -18.71
CA TYR A 92 -3.46 18.71 -19.07
C TYR A 92 -3.15 18.94 -20.56
N LEU A 93 -2.12 18.27 -21.10
CA LEU A 93 -1.78 18.37 -22.53
C LEU A 93 -2.81 17.72 -23.46
N GLU A 94 -3.56 16.74 -22.97
CA GLU A 94 -4.66 16.09 -23.70
C GLU A 94 -5.95 16.89 -23.71
N THR A 95 -6.16 17.69 -22.65
CA THR A 95 -7.39 18.46 -22.50
C THR A 95 -7.45 19.56 -23.57
N PRO A 96 -8.48 19.59 -24.44
CA PRO A 96 -8.59 20.62 -25.45
C PRO A 96 -8.74 21.98 -24.78
N ARG A 97 -8.06 23.00 -25.32
CA ARG A 97 -8.09 24.37 -24.76
C ARG A 97 -9.51 24.92 -24.60
N SER A 98 -10.45 24.48 -25.43
CA SER A 98 -11.88 24.82 -25.35
C SER A 98 -12.60 24.29 -24.10
N ALA A 99 -12.02 23.32 -23.39
CA ALA A 99 -12.56 22.80 -22.13
C ALA A 99 -11.95 23.48 -20.90
N ILE A 100 -10.84 24.19 -21.07
CA ILE A 100 -10.13 24.91 -20.00
C ILE A 100 -10.64 26.36 -19.91
N ASP A 101 -10.95 26.96 -21.06
CA ASP A 101 -11.63 28.26 -21.16
C ASP A 101 -13.10 28.03 -21.54
N PRO A 102 -14.05 27.95 -20.59
CA PRO A 102 -15.45 28.03 -20.94
C PRO A 102 -15.72 29.43 -21.49
N GLU A 103 -16.16 29.51 -22.74
CA GLU A 103 -16.74 30.73 -23.34
C GLU A 103 -17.82 31.29 -22.40
N SER A 104 -17.48 32.31 -21.60
CA SER A 104 -18.48 33.09 -20.89
C SER A 104 -19.08 34.10 -21.88
N PRO A 105 -20.42 34.18 -21.99
CA PRO A 105 -21.05 35.24 -22.75
C PRO A 105 -20.74 36.58 -22.09
N GLN A 106 -20.51 37.57 -22.94
CA GLN A 106 -20.10 38.95 -22.67
C GLN A 106 -20.72 39.57 -21.41
N ASN A 107 -19.89 40.40 -20.74
CA ASN A 107 -20.21 41.46 -19.77
C ASN A 107 -19.98 41.10 -18.29
N THR A 108 -18.72 41.09 -17.84
CA THR A 108 -18.19 41.98 -16.78
C THR A 108 -16.70 41.67 -16.55
N GLU A 109 -15.90 42.75 -16.53
CA GLU A 109 -14.59 42.95 -15.88
C GLU A 109 -13.61 41.76 -15.70
N GLU A 110 -12.46 41.92 -16.38
CA GLU A 110 -11.17 41.21 -16.29
C GLU A 110 -11.15 39.68 -16.48
N PRO A 111 -10.52 39.16 -17.56
CA PRO A 111 -10.43 37.74 -17.79
C PRO A 111 -9.33 37.14 -16.90
N THR A 112 -9.71 36.43 -15.83
CA THR A 112 -8.81 35.56 -15.06
C THR A 112 -8.40 34.35 -15.90
N LYS A 113 -7.61 34.56 -16.95
CA LYS A 113 -6.93 33.51 -17.75
C LYS A 113 -5.90 32.72 -16.93
N ASP A 114 -5.68 33.15 -15.69
CA ASP A 114 -4.57 32.73 -14.86
C ASP A 114 -4.93 31.59 -13.90
N ASN A 115 -6.20 31.27 -13.68
CA ASN A 115 -6.55 30.31 -12.62
C ASN A 115 -6.00 28.90 -12.88
N ALA A 116 -6.17 28.34 -14.09
CA ALA A 116 -5.67 26.99 -14.39
C ALA A 116 -4.13 26.94 -14.51
N ALA A 117 -3.51 27.98 -15.08
CA ALA A 117 -2.07 28.06 -15.23
C ALA A 117 -1.35 28.31 -13.89
N SER A 118 -1.94 29.12 -13.00
CA SER A 118 -1.45 29.35 -11.64
C SER A 118 -1.65 28.13 -10.74
N LEU A 119 -2.73 27.36 -10.92
CA LEU A 119 -2.95 26.10 -10.19
C LEU A 119 -1.94 25.03 -10.58
N LEU A 120 -1.55 24.94 -11.86
CA LEU A 120 -0.60 23.94 -12.35
C LEU A 120 0.87 24.36 -12.21
N ALA A 121 1.15 25.61 -11.85
CA ALA A 121 2.51 26.14 -11.73
C ALA A 121 3.42 25.30 -10.79
N PRO A 122 2.96 24.83 -9.61
CA PRO A 122 3.77 23.97 -8.73
C PRO A 122 4.12 22.63 -9.38
N ASP A 123 3.15 21.98 -10.04
CA ASP A 123 3.35 20.68 -10.71
C ASP A 123 4.31 20.81 -11.90
N ILE A 124 4.29 21.95 -12.59
CA ILE A 124 5.23 22.27 -13.67
C ILE A 124 6.65 22.44 -13.14
N GLU A 125 6.84 23.15 -12.02
CA GLU A 125 8.16 23.31 -11.37
C GLU A 125 8.71 21.97 -10.89
N ILE A 126 7.84 21.16 -10.27
CA ILE A 126 8.17 19.79 -9.85
C ILE A 126 8.56 18.95 -11.07
N PHE A 127 7.84 19.04 -12.19
CA PHE A 127 8.20 18.33 -13.41
C PHE A 127 9.56 18.76 -13.96
N TYR A 128 9.89 20.05 -13.96
CA TYR A 128 11.22 20.51 -14.38
C TYR A 128 12.34 19.91 -13.54
N SER A 129 12.13 19.73 -12.23
CA SER A 129 13.11 19.06 -11.36
C SER A 129 13.29 17.56 -11.70
N HIS A 130 12.25 16.92 -12.23
CA HIS A 130 12.26 15.50 -12.60
C HIS A 130 12.71 15.24 -14.05
N ILE A 131 12.91 16.26 -14.89
CA ILE A 131 13.39 16.06 -16.28
C ILE A 131 14.63 15.17 -16.37
N PRO A 132 15.68 15.33 -15.54
CA PRO A 132 16.89 14.52 -15.65
C PRO A 132 16.66 13.01 -15.52
N SER A 133 15.73 12.58 -14.65
CA SER A 133 15.40 11.16 -14.47
C SER A 133 14.53 10.61 -15.62
N LEU A 134 13.79 11.48 -16.30
CA LEU A 134 12.94 11.13 -17.44
C LEU A 134 13.71 10.95 -18.76
N ILE A 135 14.87 11.57 -18.92
CA ILE A 135 15.64 11.57 -20.18
C ILE A 135 15.99 10.15 -20.64
N LEU A 136 16.48 9.30 -19.74
CA LEU A 136 16.94 7.95 -20.08
C LEU A 136 15.77 7.04 -20.53
N PRO A 137 14.67 6.90 -19.76
CA PRO A 137 13.47 6.18 -20.19
C PRO A 137 12.89 6.73 -21.51
N PHE A 138 12.84 8.06 -21.66
CA PHE A 138 12.32 8.71 -22.86
C PHE A 138 13.16 8.39 -24.10
N SER A 139 14.49 8.42 -23.98
CA SER A 139 15.42 8.06 -25.05
C SER A 139 15.31 6.59 -25.43
N ASN A 140 15.11 5.70 -24.45
CA ASN A 140 14.92 4.28 -24.71
C ASN A 140 13.65 4.03 -25.53
N ILE A 141 12.52 4.65 -25.17
CA ILE A 141 11.26 4.53 -25.93
C ILE A 141 11.41 5.06 -27.35
N LEU A 142 12.12 6.18 -27.54
CA LEU A 142 12.39 6.68 -28.89
C LEU A 142 13.30 5.76 -29.69
N SER A 143 14.30 5.17 -29.04
CA SER A 143 15.24 4.25 -29.68
C SER A 143 14.56 2.94 -30.07
N THR A 144 13.65 2.42 -29.24
CA THR A 144 12.83 1.25 -29.59
C THR A 144 11.88 1.59 -30.73
N ALA A 145 11.20 2.74 -30.71
CA ALA A 145 10.35 3.16 -31.81
C ALA A 145 11.13 3.34 -33.13
N ILE A 146 12.36 3.88 -33.09
CA ILE A 146 13.24 3.96 -34.26
C ILE A 146 13.66 2.55 -34.72
N HIS A 147 13.96 1.64 -33.80
CA HIS A 147 14.29 0.25 -34.14
C HIS A 147 13.10 -0.48 -34.74
N GLU A 148 11.88 -0.29 -34.24
CA GLU A 148 10.64 -0.81 -34.81
C GLU A 148 10.35 -0.23 -36.19
N LEU A 149 10.51 1.08 -36.38
CA LEU A 149 10.37 1.70 -37.69
C LEU A 149 11.45 1.22 -38.67
N ARG A 150 12.67 1.01 -38.17
CA ARG A 150 13.76 0.42 -38.94
C ARG A 150 13.44 -1.03 -39.28
N SER A 151 12.95 -1.84 -38.35
CA SER A 151 12.57 -3.23 -38.62
C SER A 151 11.43 -3.31 -39.63
N LEU A 152 10.40 -2.46 -39.52
CA LEU A 152 9.31 -2.36 -40.50
C LEU A 152 9.80 -1.93 -41.90
N SER A 153 10.87 -1.14 -41.96
CA SER A 153 11.52 -0.72 -43.21
C SER A 153 12.45 -1.81 -43.77
N THR A 154 13.16 -2.52 -42.90
CA THR A 154 14.10 -3.59 -43.26
C THR A 154 13.44 -4.95 -43.47
N THR A 155 12.22 -5.20 -42.99
CA THR A 155 11.44 -6.40 -43.35
C THR A 155 10.99 -6.39 -44.82
N ASN A 156 11.19 -5.28 -45.54
CA ASN A 156 11.14 -5.24 -47.01
C ASN A 156 12.50 -5.52 -47.68
N ALA A 157 13.58 -5.61 -46.89
CA ALA A 157 14.95 -5.81 -47.38
C ALA A 157 15.56 -7.15 -46.95
N GLU A 158 15.13 -7.73 -45.82
CA GLU A 158 15.64 -9.00 -45.30
C GLU A 158 14.52 -9.73 -44.57
N GLU A 159 13.86 -10.66 -45.26
CA GLU A 159 13.26 -11.83 -44.63
C GLU A 159 13.03 -12.90 -45.71
N SER A 160 13.93 -13.87 -45.79
CA SER A 160 13.43 -15.22 -45.63
C SER A 160 14.37 -16.03 -44.74
N PRO A 161 13.77 -16.87 -43.87
CA PRO A 161 14.43 -17.65 -42.85
C PRO A 161 14.98 -18.94 -43.48
N ASP A 162 15.81 -19.67 -42.76
CA ASP A 162 15.74 -21.13 -42.80
C ASP A 162 16.11 -21.64 -41.40
N THR A 163 15.07 -22.06 -40.70
CA THR A 163 15.18 -23.01 -39.60
C THR A 163 15.16 -24.41 -40.20
N GLU A 164 15.75 -25.36 -39.47
CA GLU A 164 15.54 -26.82 -39.44
C GLU A 164 16.81 -27.62 -39.78
N PRO A 165 17.00 -28.86 -39.27
CA PRO A 165 16.56 -29.46 -37.99
C PRO A 165 17.74 -30.16 -37.25
N LEU A 166 17.51 -30.65 -36.02
CA LEU A 166 17.78 -32.03 -35.57
C LEU A 166 17.78 -32.19 -34.03
N GLN A 167 17.00 -33.18 -33.59
CA GLN A 167 17.02 -34.00 -32.35
C GLN A 167 18.43 -34.22 -31.74
N GLU A 168 18.68 -34.48 -30.44
CA GLU A 168 17.90 -35.08 -29.35
C GLU A 168 18.67 -34.95 -28.00
N LYS A 169 17.98 -34.57 -26.89
CA LYS A 169 18.07 -35.05 -25.48
C LYS A 169 19.38 -34.95 -24.63
N PRO A 170 19.32 -35.08 -23.27
CA PRO A 170 18.66 -34.27 -22.22
C PRO A 170 19.65 -33.77 -21.12
N GLN A 171 19.19 -32.88 -20.21
CA GLN A 171 19.29 -32.97 -18.73
C GLN A 171 19.44 -31.60 -18.03
N ASN A 172 18.49 -31.38 -17.11
CA ASN A 172 18.44 -30.51 -15.93
C ASN A 172 19.65 -29.62 -15.59
N ILE A 173 19.37 -28.36 -15.23
CA ILE A 173 19.48 -27.79 -13.87
C ILE A 173 19.31 -26.25 -13.94
N SER A 174 18.30 -25.75 -13.21
CA SER A 174 18.30 -24.54 -12.37
C SER A 174 18.98 -23.23 -12.83
N ALA A 175 18.14 -22.20 -12.89
CA ALA A 175 18.31 -20.88 -12.28
C ALA A 175 19.46 -19.95 -12.70
N HIS A 176 19.01 -18.79 -13.17
CA HIS A 176 19.48 -17.45 -12.77
C HIS A 176 20.87 -16.99 -13.27
N TYR A 177 20.99 -15.67 -13.38
CA TYR A 177 22.16 -14.83 -13.68
C TYR A 177 22.86 -14.97 -15.05
N ARG A 178 22.80 -13.87 -15.82
CA ARG A 178 23.92 -13.27 -16.61
C ARG A 178 23.41 -11.97 -17.22
N SER A 179 23.72 -10.80 -16.67
CA SER A 179 25.04 -10.15 -16.65
C SER A 179 25.74 -10.17 -18.02
N THR A 180 25.54 -9.07 -18.75
CA THR A 180 26.56 -8.28 -19.46
C THR A 180 27.85 -8.99 -19.89
N SER A 181 28.12 -9.04 -21.20
CA SER A 181 29.48 -8.82 -21.70
C SER A 181 29.48 -8.37 -23.15
N ASN A 182 30.07 -7.19 -23.38
CA ASN A 182 30.37 -6.60 -24.67
C ASN A 182 31.46 -7.39 -25.38
N HIS A 183 31.30 -7.70 -26.67
CA HIS A 183 32.42 -7.79 -27.60
C HIS A 183 32.00 -7.40 -29.02
N TYR A 184 32.20 -6.11 -29.34
CA TYR A 184 32.44 -5.69 -30.72
C TYR A 184 33.83 -6.14 -31.13
N ALA A 185 33.93 -7.08 -32.08
CA ALA A 185 35.17 -7.33 -32.80
C ALA A 185 34.88 -7.78 -34.24
N ARG A 186 35.08 -6.82 -35.14
CA ARG A 186 35.50 -6.92 -36.54
C ARG A 186 35.81 -8.33 -37.07
N ALA A 187 35.20 -8.68 -38.20
CA ALA A 187 35.92 -9.38 -39.28
C ALA A 187 35.35 -8.96 -40.64
N ARG A 188 36.13 -8.14 -41.35
CA ARG A 188 35.99 -7.96 -42.80
C ARG A 188 36.52 -9.22 -43.47
N ALA A 189 35.71 -9.91 -44.25
CA ALA A 189 36.18 -10.82 -45.29
C ALA A 189 35.29 -10.63 -46.51
N ARG A 190 35.92 -10.14 -47.59
CA ARG A 190 35.34 -10.07 -48.92
C ARG A 190 35.06 -11.48 -49.40
N ASP A 191 33.91 -11.73 -50.03
CA ASP A 191 33.96 -12.56 -51.22
C ASP A 191 32.96 -12.12 -52.28
N ARG A 192 33.49 -12.03 -53.50
CA ARG A 192 32.75 -11.75 -54.72
C ARG A 192 32.05 -13.04 -55.12
N ARG A 193 30.75 -12.99 -55.41
CA ARG A 193 30.16 -13.71 -56.56
C ARG A 193 28.73 -13.25 -56.80
N VAL A 194 28.59 -12.44 -57.85
CA VAL A 194 27.36 -12.19 -58.59
C VAL A 194 26.85 -13.52 -59.15
N ARG A 195 25.59 -13.88 -58.87
CA ARG A 195 24.75 -14.65 -59.81
C ARG A 195 23.30 -14.17 -59.72
N THR A 196 22.86 -13.68 -60.86
CA THR A 196 21.52 -13.23 -61.22
C THR A 196 20.53 -14.40 -61.24
N SER A 197 19.45 -14.31 -60.47
CA SER A 197 18.19 -14.98 -60.78
C SER A 197 17.06 -14.14 -60.18
N MET A 198 16.42 -13.31 -61.02
CA MET A 198 15.27 -12.50 -60.63
C MET A 198 14.02 -13.36 -60.75
N ALA A 199 13.45 -13.78 -59.62
CA ALA A 199 12.05 -14.22 -59.57
C ALA A 199 11.14 -12.97 -59.53
N PRO A 200 9.93 -13.00 -60.13
CA PRO A 200 9.09 -11.82 -60.24
C PRO A 200 8.55 -11.43 -58.87
N VAL A 201 9.01 -10.29 -58.35
CA VAL A 201 8.47 -9.68 -57.13
C VAL A 201 7.01 -9.30 -57.40
N PRO A 202 6.01 -9.80 -56.64
CA PRO A 202 4.62 -9.40 -56.84
C PRO A 202 4.49 -7.89 -56.57
N PRO A 203 3.68 -7.16 -57.35
CA PRO A 203 3.63 -5.72 -57.26
C PRO A 203 3.14 -5.28 -55.88
N LEU A 204 3.86 -4.33 -55.27
CA LEU A 204 3.60 -3.74 -53.95
C LEU A 204 2.12 -3.37 -53.70
N ALA A 205 1.39 -3.05 -54.77
CA ALA A 205 -0.03 -2.76 -54.75
C ALA A 205 -0.89 -3.93 -54.24
N SER A 206 -0.55 -5.17 -54.57
CA SER A 206 -1.28 -6.38 -54.14
C SER A 206 -1.09 -6.66 -52.64
N GLN A 207 0.12 -6.49 -52.13
CA GLN A 207 0.41 -6.63 -50.71
C GLN A 207 -0.25 -5.52 -49.88
N LEU A 208 -0.31 -4.31 -50.43
CA LEU A 208 -0.98 -3.19 -49.79
C LEU A 208 -2.50 -3.38 -49.79
N SER A 209 -3.09 -3.88 -50.88
CA SER A 209 -4.52 -4.21 -50.90
C SER A 209 -4.86 -5.32 -49.92
N ASP A 210 -4.04 -6.37 -49.81
CA ASP A 210 -4.26 -7.46 -48.86
C ASP A 210 -4.19 -6.96 -47.42
N ARG A 211 -3.22 -6.11 -47.09
CA ARG A 211 -3.12 -5.50 -45.75
C ARG A 211 -4.28 -4.55 -45.45
N VAL A 212 -4.73 -3.76 -46.43
CA VAL A 212 -5.93 -2.91 -46.24
C VAL A 212 -7.17 -3.78 -46.03
N GLN A 213 -7.27 -4.92 -46.73
CA GLN A 213 -8.38 -5.84 -46.59
C GLN A 213 -8.36 -6.59 -45.25
N THR A 214 -7.19 -6.97 -44.74
CA THR A 214 -7.06 -7.55 -43.39
C THR A 214 -7.36 -6.53 -42.30
N LEU A 215 -6.84 -5.30 -42.41
CA LEU A 215 -7.18 -4.22 -41.48
C LEU A 215 -8.69 -3.91 -41.49
N ARG A 216 -9.31 -3.89 -42.67
CA ARG A 216 -10.75 -3.69 -42.79
C ARG A 216 -11.54 -4.84 -42.20
N ARG A 217 -11.09 -6.10 -42.33
CA ARG A 217 -11.69 -7.25 -41.63
C ARG A 217 -11.60 -7.11 -40.12
N VAL A 218 -10.43 -6.75 -39.59
CA VAL A 218 -10.24 -6.55 -38.14
C VAL A 218 -11.13 -5.42 -37.62
N GLN A 219 -11.22 -4.31 -38.36
CA GLN A 219 -12.05 -3.16 -37.97
C GLN A 219 -13.56 -3.45 -38.03
N ILE A 220 -14.03 -4.18 -39.03
CA ILE A 220 -15.46 -4.39 -39.25
C ILE A 220 -15.99 -5.61 -38.47
N ALA A 221 -15.21 -6.69 -38.38
CA ALA A 221 -15.67 -7.94 -37.78
C ALA A 221 -15.10 -8.15 -36.37
N ASP A 222 -13.77 -8.16 -36.25
CA ASP A 222 -13.12 -8.67 -35.04
C ASP A 222 -13.24 -7.69 -33.86
N LEU A 223 -13.02 -6.39 -34.09
CA LEU A 223 -13.09 -5.39 -33.04
C LEU A 223 -14.51 -5.19 -32.49
N PRO A 224 -15.58 -5.10 -33.31
CA PRO A 224 -16.94 -5.11 -32.80
C PRO A 224 -17.33 -6.42 -32.11
N ALA A 225 -16.85 -7.57 -32.60
CA ALA A 225 -17.10 -8.85 -31.93
C ALA A 225 -16.44 -8.92 -30.55
N ALA A 226 -15.18 -8.48 -30.42
CA ALA A 226 -14.49 -8.40 -29.14
C ALA A 226 -15.20 -7.42 -28.19
N ARG A 227 -15.65 -6.25 -28.68
CA ARG A 227 -16.39 -5.28 -27.88
C ARG A 227 -17.74 -5.83 -27.39
N ARG A 228 -18.48 -6.57 -28.23
CA ARG A 228 -19.73 -7.24 -27.82
C ARG A 228 -19.46 -8.32 -26.76
N LYS A 229 -18.40 -9.13 -26.93
CA LYS A 229 -18.00 -10.13 -25.93
C LYS A 229 -17.66 -9.46 -24.60
N MET A 230 -16.86 -8.40 -24.62
CA MET A 230 -16.51 -7.63 -23.41
C MET A 230 -17.74 -7.02 -22.73
N ALA A 231 -18.68 -6.47 -23.52
CA ALA A 231 -19.92 -5.92 -22.99
C ALA A 231 -20.82 -7.01 -22.38
N ALA A 232 -20.89 -8.20 -23.00
CA ALA A 232 -21.62 -9.34 -22.46
C ALA A 232 -21.01 -9.84 -21.14
N THR A 233 -19.69 -10.02 -21.08
CA THR A 233 -19.00 -10.42 -19.84
C THR A 233 -19.11 -9.37 -18.74
N ALA A 234 -19.11 -8.08 -19.09
CA ALA A 234 -19.31 -7.00 -18.12
C ALA A 234 -20.75 -7.01 -17.57
N ALA A 235 -21.75 -7.28 -18.41
CA ALA A 235 -23.13 -7.43 -17.98
C ALA A 235 -23.31 -8.65 -17.07
N GLU A 236 -22.66 -9.77 -17.38
CA GLU A 236 -22.63 -10.96 -16.52
C GLU A 236 -21.97 -10.67 -15.17
N LEU A 237 -20.85 -9.94 -15.16
CA LEU A 237 -20.17 -9.53 -13.92
C LEU A 237 -21.11 -8.67 -13.06
N LEU A 238 -21.76 -7.66 -13.65
CA LEU A 238 -22.71 -6.82 -12.93
C LEU A 238 -23.89 -7.64 -12.39
N ALA A 239 -24.42 -8.60 -13.15
CA ALA A 239 -25.49 -9.49 -12.68
C ALA A 239 -25.04 -10.38 -11.51
N VAL A 240 -23.80 -10.89 -11.55
CA VAL A 240 -23.22 -11.64 -10.42
C VAL A 240 -23.00 -10.71 -9.23
N GLN A 241 -22.53 -9.49 -9.44
CA GLN A 241 -22.33 -8.50 -8.38
C GLN A 241 -23.66 -8.15 -7.68
N THR A 242 -24.75 -7.98 -8.42
CA THR A 242 -26.07 -7.73 -7.82
C THR A 242 -26.54 -8.94 -7.01
N GLN A 243 -26.39 -10.16 -7.51
CA GLN A 243 -26.72 -11.38 -6.76
C GLN A 243 -25.90 -11.52 -5.46
N VAL A 244 -24.61 -11.20 -5.51
CA VAL A 244 -23.75 -11.22 -4.32
C VAL A 244 -24.21 -10.17 -3.31
N LEU A 245 -24.51 -8.94 -3.75
CA LEU A 245 -25.01 -7.89 -2.86
C LEU A 245 -26.35 -8.27 -2.24
N GLU A 246 -27.29 -8.82 -3.01
CA GLU A 246 -28.56 -9.34 -2.49
C GLU A 246 -28.33 -10.41 -1.41
N ARG A 247 -27.43 -11.36 -1.67
CA ARG A 247 -27.11 -12.41 -0.70
C ARG A 247 -26.49 -11.86 0.57
N VAL A 248 -25.60 -10.87 0.45
CA VAL A 248 -24.98 -10.19 1.59
C VAL A 248 -26.03 -9.42 2.40
N VAL A 249 -26.95 -8.72 1.74
CA VAL A 249 -28.06 -8.02 2.42
C VAL A 249 -28.91 -9.01 3.21
N VAL A 250 -29.33 -10.12 2.60
CA VAL A 250 -30.12 -11.15 3.31
C VAL A 250 -29.36 -11.77 4.48
N LEU A 251 -28.04 -11.97 4.36
CA LEU A 251 -27.21 -12.45 5.47
C LEU A 251 -27.09 -11.41 6.59
N LEU A 252 -26.90 -10.13 6.26
CA LEU A 252 -26.88 -9.05 7.25
C LEU A 252 -28.23 -8.91 7.95
N GLU A 253 -29.33 -8.99 7.20
CA GLU A 253 -30.67 -9.01 7.75
C GLU A 253 -30.88 -10.20 8.68
N ARG A 254 -30.39 -11.39 8.33
CA ARG A 254 -30.54 -12.58 9.17
C ARG A 254 -29.63 -12.57 10.41
N VAL A 255 -28.41 -12.07 10.29
CA VAL A 255 -27.38 -12.17 11.36
C VAL A 255 -27.39 -10.94 12.27
N LYS A 256 -27.55 -9.73 11.74
CA LYS A 256 -27.56 -8.51 12.56
C LYS A 256 -28.97 -8.10 12.98
N TYR A 257 -29.93 -8.17 12.06
CA TYR A 257 -31.30 -7.69 12.30
C TYR A 257 -32.31 -8.84 12.49
N GLY A 258 -31.82 -10.08 12.43
CA GLY A 258 -32.69 -11.23 12.30
C GLY A 258 -33.39 -11.57 13.59
N VAL A 259 -34.45 -12.36 13.46
CA VAL A 259 -35.21 -12.88 14.62
C VAL A 259 -34.28 -13.64 15.57
N PHE A 260 -33.28 -14.36 15.05
CA PHE A 260 -32.30 -15.07 15.88
C PHE A 260 -31.44 -14.12 16.71
N ALA A 261 -30.90 -13.06 16.12
CA ALA A 261 -30.09 -12.06 16.83
C ALA A 261 -30.92 -11.29 17.88
N ARG A 262 -32.17 -10.97 17.57
CA ARG A 262 -33.10 -10.37 18.53
C ARG A 262 -33.47 -11.35 19.66
N ALA A 263 -33.67 -12.63 19.35
CA ALA A 263 -33.97 -13.65 20.35
C ALA A 263 -32.77 -13.93 21.27
N THR A 264 -31.54 -13.99 20.74
CA THR A 264 -30.34 -14.15 21.56
C THR A 264 -30.09 -12.93 22.44
N LYS A 265 -30.29 -11.71 21.91
CA LYS A 265 -30.23 -10.47 22.69
C LYS A 265 -31.26 -10.47 23.82
N ALA A 266 -32.53 -10.73 23.52
CA ALA A 266 -33.59 -10.80 24.53
C ALA A 266 -33.30 -11.88 25.60
N LYS A 267 -32.75 -13.03 25.19
CA LYS A 267 -32.32 -14.08 26.13
C LYS A 267 -31.15 -13.63 27.00
N ALA A 268 -30.17 -12.91 26.45
CA ALA A 268 -29.05 -12.37 27.21
C ALA A 268 -29.52 -11.31 28.21
N GLU A 269 -30.41 -10.41 27.80
CA GLU A 269 -31.04 -9.41 28.67
C GLU A 269 -31.84 -10.09 29.79
N HIS A 270 -32.64 -11.11 29.48
CA HIS A 270 -33.36 -11.89 30.47
C HIS A 270 -32.38 -12.53 31.48
N LEU A 271 -31.33 -13.21 31.01
CA LEU A 271 -30.33 -13.80 31.91
C LEU A 271 -29.60 -12.75 32.76
N ALA A 272 -29.36 -11.55 32.23
CA ALA A 272 -28.79 -10.45 33.00
C ALA A 272 -29.73 -9.99 34.12
N THR A 273 -31.02 -9.83 33.85
CA THR A 273 -32.00 -9.50 34.90
C THR A 273 -32.15 -10.61 35.95
N VAL A 274 -32.07 -11.88 35.53
CA VAL A 274 -32.07 -13.02 36.45
C VAL A 274 -30.81 -12.99 37.34
N ALA A 275 -29.64 -12.71 36.76
CA ALA A 275 -28.39 -12.60 37.52
C ALA A 275 -28.46 -11.48 38.56
N GLN A 276 -28.95 -10.30 38.20
CA GLN A 276 -29.19 -9.19 39.14
C GLN A 276 -30.17 -9.59 40.26
N GLY A 277 -31.25 -10.31 39.92
CA GLY A 277 -32.18 -10.82 40.91
C GLY A 277 -31.58 -11.85 41.87
N VAL A 278 -30.66 -12.69 41.38
CA VAL A 278 -29.91 -13.64 42.22
C VAL A 278 -28.90 -12.91 43.10
N GLU A 279 -28.19 -11.92 42.58
CA GLU A 279 -27.27 -11.08 43.35
C GLU A 279 -28.00 -10.37 44.51
N GLY A 280 -29.15 -9.73 44.24
CA GLY A 280 -29.97 -9.12 45.29
C GLY A 280 -30.45 -10.13 46.34
N LYS A 281 -30.82 -11.36 45.93
CA LYS A 281 -31.15 -12.43 46.89
C LYS A 281 -29.95 -12.82 47.75
N LEU A 282 -28.77 -12.94 47.14
CA LEU A 282 -27.55 -13.27 47.88
C LEU A 282 -27.21 -12.19 48.92
N GLU A 283 -27.34 -10.91 48.56
CA GLU A 283 -27.14 -9.81 49.50
C GLU A 283 -28.11 -9.87 50.68
N VAL A 284 -29.40 -10.14 50.42
CA VAL A 284 -30.39 -10.32 51.48
C VAL A 284 -30.01 -11.50 52.38
N THR A 285 -29.69 -12.67 51.81
CA THR A 285 -29.28 -13.83 52.62
C THR A 285 -28.02 -13.57 53.43
N LYS A 286 -27.07 -12.78 52.90
CA LYS A 286 -25.87 -12.36 53.62
C LYS A 286 -26.24 -11.51 54.84
N LEU A 287 -27.16 -10.55 54.67
CA LEU A 287 -27.64 -9.71 55.77
C LEU A 287 -28.43 -10.53 56.80
N GLU A 288 -29.25 -11.48 56.35
CA GLU A 288 -29.97 -12.41 57.24
C GLU A 288 -28.99 -13.23 58.08
N ILE A 289 -28.00 -13.87 57.44
CA ILE A 289 -26.97 -14.64 58.14
C ILE A 289 -26.19 -13.73 59.09
N ALA A 290 -25.79 -12.53 58.66
CA ALA A 290 -25.11 -11.57 59.53
C ALA A 290 -25.98 -11.21 60.75
N ALA A 291 -27.29 -11.02 60.58
CA ALA A 291 -28.21 -10.75 61.67
C ALA A 291 -28.32 -11.96 62.64
N THR A 292 -28.26 -13.19 62.13
CA THR A 292 -28.26 -14.40 62.98
C THR A 292 -26.96 -14.59 63.76
N LEU A 293 -25.80 -14.23 63.18
CA LEU A 293 -24.49 -14.42 63.81
C LEU A 293 -24.15 -13.27 64.78
N TYR A 294 -24.44 -12.03 64.38
CA TYR A 294 -24.21 -10.82 65.17
C TYR A 294 -25.45 -10.47 65.99
N THR A 295 -25.81 -11.35 66.90
CA THR A 295 -26.77 -11.02 67.95
C THR A 295 -26.14 -10.05 68.94
N PRO A 296 -26.93 -9.19 69.60
CA PRO A 296 -26.39 -8.29 70.63
C PRO A 296 -25.72 -9.08 71.76
N GLU A 297 -26.15 -10.32 72.01
CA GLU A 297 -25.56 -11.22 72.98
C GLU A 297 -24.16 -11.70 72.55
N THR A 298 -23.97 -12.09 71.28
CA THR A 298 -22.64 -12.49 70.79
C THR A 298 -21.68 -11.32 70.75
N LEU A 299 -22.16 -10.13 70.36
CA LEU A 299 -21.36 -8.90 70.41
C LEU A 299 -21.00 -8.51 71.84
N ALA A 300 -21.92 -8.64 72.80
CA ALA A 300 -21.66 -8.40 74.22
C ALA A 300 -20.70 -9.44 74.82
N ALA A 301 -20.81 -10.71 74.42
CA ALA A 301 -19.88 -11.75 74.83
C ALA A 301 -18.48 -11.50 74.27
N LEU A 302 -18.38 -11.09 73.00
CA LEU A 302 -17.11 -10.77 72.36
C LEU A 302 -16.46 -9.52 72.97
N SER A 303 -17.23 -8.48 73.29
CA SER A 303 -16.70 -7.28 73.98
C SER A 303 -16.23 -7.60 75.39
N ARG A 304 -16.96 -8.45 76.13
CA ARG A 304 -16.52 -8.96 77.45
C ARG A 304 -15.25 -9.79 77.33
N TYR A 305 -15.12 -10.63 76.31
CA TYR A 305 -13.90 -11.41 76.06
C TYR A 305 -12.71 -10.51 75.73
N GLN A 306 -12.91 -9.48 74.91
CA GLN A 306 -11.88 -8.47 74.64
C GLN A 306 -11.46 -7.73 75.92
N GLN A 307 -12.42 -7.34 76.76
CA GLN A 307 -12.12 -6.71 78.03
C GLN A 307 -11.35 -7.66 78.96
N HIS A 308 -11.77 -8.93 79.05
CA HIS A 308 -11.07 -9.95 79.84
C HIS A 308 -9.63 -10.16 79.35
N ILE A 309 -9.39 -10.22 78.04
CA ILE A 309 -8.02 -10.32 77.51
C ILE A 309 -7.20 -9.10 77.93
N ARG A 310 -7.73 -7.88 77.80
CA ARG A 310 -7.03 -6.66 78.22
C ARG A 310 -6.72 -6.66 79.71
N GLU A 311 -7.69 -7.02 80.56
CA GLU A 311 -7.48 -7.15 82.00
C GLU A 311 -6.44 -8.23 82.33
N SER A 312 -6.48 -9.37 81.65
CA SER A 312 -5.51 -10.44 81.83
C SER A 312 -4.09 -9.98 81.44
N LYS A 313 -3.97 -9.22 80.34
CA LYS A 313 -2.69 -8.65 79.91
C LYS A 313 -2.16 -7.65 80.93
N ASN A 314 -2.99 -6.71 81.39
CA ASN A 314 -2.60 -5.74 82.41
C ASN A 314 -2.15 -6.45 83.70
N ARG A 315 -2.86 -7.49 84.16
CA ARG A 315 -2.45 -8.28 85.34
C ARG A 315 -1.11 -9.00 85.14
N LEU A 316 -0.86 -9.53 83.94
CA LEU A 316 0.41 -10.15 83.60
C LEU A 316 1.54 -9.11 83.52
N GLU A 317 1.26 -7.92 83.00
CA GLU A 317 2.20 -6.79 82.98
C GLU A 317 2.53 -6.31 84.40
N GLU A 318 1.52 -6.09 85.25
CA GLU A 318 1.70 -5.75 86.67
C GLU A 318 2.52 -6.83 87.41
N ARG A 319 2.20 -8.11 87.19
CA ARG A 319 2.96 -9.22 87.79
C ARG A 319 4.40 -9.24 87.30
N ARG A 320 4.63 -8.93 86.02
CA ARG A 320 5.98 -8.81 85.46
C ARG A 320 6.72 -7.64 86.09
N GLU A 321 6.09 -6.48 86.24
CA GLU A 321 6.67 -5.30 86.88
C GLU A 321 7.06 -5.58 88.33
N LEU A 322 6.17 -6.16 89.13
CA LEU A 322 6.47 -6.56 90.51
C LEU A 322 7.62 -7.57 90.58
N ALA A 323 7.65 -8.58 89.70
CA ALA A 323 8.75 -9.53 89.65
C ALA A 323 10.07 -8.85 89.22
N MET A 324 10.03 -7.89 88.31
CA MET A 324 11.21 -7.10 87.93
C MET A 324 11.68 -6.18 89.07
N GLU A 325 10.78 -5.57 89.83
CA GLU A 325 11.10 -4.76 91.01
C GLU A 325 11.68 -5.61 92.14
N GLU A 326 11.15 -6.81 92.38
CA GLU A 326 11.75 -7.75 93.32
C GLU A 326 13.17 -8.14 92.86
N LEU A 327 13.33 -8.44 91.57
CA LEU A 327 14.63 -8.75 90.97
C LEU A 327 15.61 -7.59 91.09
N SER A 328 15.16 -6.34 90.89
CA SER A 328 16.00 -5.16 91.05
C SER A 328 16.38 -4.92 92.51
N ARG A 329 15.46 -5.11 93.47
CA ARG A 329 15.76 -5.05 94.91
C ARG A 329 16.84 -6.05 95.32
N TYR A 330 16.87 -7.25 94.71
CA TYR A 330 17.94 -8.22 94.95
C TYR A 330 19.25 -7.88 94.22
N GLY A 331 19.19 -7.31 93.02
CA GLY A 331 20.36 -6.82 92.29
C GLY A 331 21.07 -5.65 92.98
N ASP A 332 20.30 -4.75 93.59
CA ASP A 332 20.83 -3.61 94.36
C ASP A 332 21.53 -4.06 95.66
N VAL A 333 21.06 -5.15 96.30
CA VAL A 333 21.77 -5.78 97.43
C VAL A 333 23.13 -6.33 96.99
N GLN A 334 23.24 -6.85 95.76
CA GLN A 334 24.51 -7.32 95.20
C GLN A 334 25.45 -6.16 94.80
N ALA A 335 24.91 -4.99 94.41
CA ALA A 335 25.71 -3.79 94.11
C ALA A 335 26.18 -3.05 95.39
N SER A 336 25.47 -3.20 96.51
CA SER A 336 25.88 -2.59 97.79
C SER A 336 26.94 -3.41 98.56
N GLU A 337 27.21 -4.67 98.17
CA GLU A 337 28.25 -5.53 98.79
C GLU A 337 29.62 -5.47 98.09
N THR A 338 29.80 -4.64 97.06
CA THR A 338 31.12 -4.46 96.43
C THR A 338 31.98 -3.40 97.13
N THR A 339 32.16 -3.52 98.44
CA THR A 339 33.31 -2.92 99.14
C THR A 339 33.55 -3.61 100.48
N GLY A 340 34.61 -4.42 100.55
CA GLY A 340 35.28 -4.76 101.82
C GLY A 340 35.20 -6.21 102.28
N LEU A 341 36.33 -6.91 102.11
CA LEU A 341 36.91 -8.03 102.88
C LEU A 341 36.02 -8.90 103.80
N ASP A 342 36.14 -10.22 103.57
CA ASP A 342 36.10 -11.33 104.54
C ASP A 342 35.22 -11.19 105.78
N ARG A 343 34.09 -11.91 105.79
CA ARG A 343 33.66 -12.61 107.01
C ARG A 343 32.74 -13.81 106.76
N SER A 344 33.18 -14.93 107.31
CA SER A 344 32.46 -16.19 107.52
C SER A 344 31.10 -15.99 108.21
N GLY A 345 30.04 -16.55 107.61
CA GLY A 345 28.63 -16.59 108.05
C GLY A 345 27.80 -17.46 107.08
N PRO A 346 26.70 -18.11 107.49
CA PRO A 346 26.34 -19.47 107.09
C PRO A 346 25.95 -19.63 105.61
N GLY A 347 26.65 -20.54 104.91
CA GLY A 347 26.50 -20.85 103.48
C GLY A 347 25.19 -21.55 103.06
N GLY A 348 24.07 -21.27 103.70
CA GLY A 348 22.73 -21.72 103.28
C GLY A 348 21.96 -20.66 102.49
N THR A 349 22.28 -19.37 102.66
CA THR A 349 21.46 -18.26 102.12
C THR A 349 21.76 -17.95 100.64
N MET A 350 23.03 -17.98 100.21
CA MET A 350 23.44 -17.59 98.85
C MET A 350 22.92 -18.56 97.77
N SER A 351 22.93 -19.87 98.03
CA SER A 351 22.41 -20.88 97.10
C SER A 351 20.89 -20.82 96.99
N GLU A 352 20.20 -20.53 98.11
CA GLU A 352 18.74 -20.33 98.12
C GLU A 352 18.34 -19.05 97.38
N ILE A 353 19.10 -17.95 97.54
CA ILE A 353 18.88 -16.69 96.80
C ILE A 353 19.11 -16.90 95.30
N ALA A 354 20.20 -17.56 94.89
CA ALA A 354 20.47 -17.84 93.48
C ALA A 354 19.40 -18.77 92.86
N ARG A 355 18.90 -19.75 93.62
CA ARG A 355 17.80 -20.63 93.17
C ARG A 355 16.49 -19.86 93.02
N ARG A 356 16.17 -18.96 93.97
CA ARG A 356 14.98 -18.09 93.91
C ARG A 356 15.08 -17.08 92.76
N TYR A 357 16.26 -16.51 92.51
CA TYR A 357 16.51 -15.64 91.36
C TYR A 357 16.33 -16.38 90.04
N GLY A 358 16.89 -17.58 89.92
CA GLY A 358 16.74 -18.43 88.74
C GLY A 358 15.30 -18.86 88.49
N SER A 359 14.49 -19.10 89.53
CA SER A 359 13.05 -19.33 89.35
C SER A 359 12.32 -18.06 88.91
N LEU A 360 12.63 -16.90 89.52
CA LEU A 360 11.95 -15.64 89.21
C LEU A 360 12.25 -15.16 87.78
N ALA A 361 13.50 -15.31 87.31
CA ALA A 361 13.87 -15.01 85.93
C ALA A 361 13.17 -15.92 84.91
N LYS A 362 12.98 -17.21 85.25
CA LYS A 362 12.18 -18.14 84.43
C LYS A 362 10.72 -17.73 84.40
N GLU A 363 10.15 -17.32 85.54
CA GLU A 363 8.78 -16.82 85.62
C GLU A 363 8.57 -15.57 84.76
N VAL A 364 9.50 -14.60 84.80
CA VAL A 364 9.45 -13.40 83.95
C VAL A 364 9.43 -13.75 82.46
N GLU A 365 10.27 -14.69 82.02
CA GLU A 365 10.30 -15.12 80.62
C GLU A 365 9.02 -15.88 80.23
N THR A 366 8.46 -16.70 81.13
CA THR A 366 7.17 -17.37 80.86
C THR A 366 6.01 -16.39 80.71
N VAL A 367 5.92 -15.39 81.60
CA VAL A 367 4.90 -14.33 81.53
C VAL A 367 5.07 -13.49 80.26
N ARG A 368 6.31 -13.20 79.87
CA ARG A 368 6.62 -12.50 78.62
C ARG A 368 6.11 -13.26 77.40
N MET A 369 6.30 -14.59 77.36
CA MET A 369 5.82 -15.43 76.26
C MET A 369 4.28 -15.51 76.22
N GLU A 370 3.62 -15.52 77.37
CA GLU A 370 2.15 -15.48 77.45
C GLU A 370 1.57 -14.15 76.97
N ILE A 371 2.20 -13.02 77.31
CA ILE A 371 1.82 -11.70 76.78
C ILE A 371 2.00 -11.64 75.26
N ALA A 372 3.12 -12.18 74.75
CA ALA A 372 3.38 -12.24 73.31
C ALA A 372 2.31 -13.07 72.57
N ARG A 373 1.90 -14.20 73.16
CA ARG A 373 0.84 -15.06 72.62
C ARG A 373 -0.55 -14.40 72.63
N LEU A 374 -0.81 -13.45 73.52
CA LEU A 374 -2.07 -12.69 73.56
C LEU A 374 -2.06 -11.46 72.64
N GLY A 375 -0.94 -11.14 71.99
CA GLY A 375 -0.75 -9.95 71.15
C GLY A 375 -0.75 -10.17 69.64
N GLU A 376 -0.66 -11.42 69.17
CA GLU A 376 -1.01 -11.84 67.79
C GLU A 376 -2.48 -12.26 67.72
#